data_AF-A0AAF1A6A3-F1
#
_entry.id   AF-A0AAF1A6A3-F1
#
_cell.length_a   1.000
_cell.length_b   1.000
_cell.length_c   1.000
_cell.angle_alpha   90.00
_cell.angle_beta   90.00
_cell.angle_gamma   90.00
#
_symmetry.space_group_name_H-M   'P 1'
#
loop_
_entity.id
_entity.type
_entity.pdbx_description
1 polymer ?
#
loop_
_entity_poly.entity_id
_entity_poly.type
_entity_poly.pdbx_seq_one_letter_code
_entity_poly.pdbx_strand_id
1 'polypeptide(L)'
;MHAVDAVATILLFVALLGWVGLSVYAGAMSVTLSDSGAPGVAVVGVLLAVIGIPASVIAVYVAAIVYAWQADGYTFFYPLVALAAGTLLAALVAAVAFGLVRLGLRLHGTDADTDKGSEVVTAPAVYAFDTVHELRDGALVIELGIERSSGRRYLRTPMPQRDGEYREFFGIDIAMYDLFSDDRGAALAFAEQCRAGRHEDRWLPPPGAPAAIPPSPERKHLARKRAILLTDHPVDASGAAAPGLPVGIAFVRIVGNRVDADGNLAVRLPGEGSDVVSVDARLLGVH
;
A
#
# COMPACT_ATOMS: atom_id res chain seq x y z
N MET A 1 41.54 31.86 19.19
CA MET A 1 40.85 30.67 19.74
C MET A 1 39.33 30.77 19.59
N HIS A 2 38.68 31.89 19.98
CA HIS A 2 37.22 32.07 19.86
C HIS A 2 36.57 31.80 18.49
N ALA A 3 37.21 32.16 17.38
CA ALA A 3 36.62 31.96 16.05
C ALA A 3 36.61 30.49 15.60
N VAL A 4 37.64 29.71 15.97
CA VAL A 4 37.74 28.29 15.61
C VAL A 4 36.73 27.46 16.41
N ASP A 5 36.54 27.78 17.69
CA ASP A 5 35.53 27.14 18.54
C ASP A 5 34.10 27.44 18.06
N ALA A 6 33.84 28.68 17.65
CA ALA A 6 32.54 29.06 17.08
C ALA A 6 32.25 28.30 15.78
N VAL A 7 33.23 28.23 14.87
CA VAL A 7 33.10 27.50 13.59
C VAL A 7 32.91 26.01 13.84
N ALA A 8 33.68 25.41 14.75
CA ALA A 8 33.54 24.00 15.09
C ALA A 8 32.15 23.69 15.66
N THR A 9 31.64 24.54 16.56
CA THR A 9 30.31 24.37 17.17
C THR A 9 29.19 24.49 16.12
N ILE A 10 29.30 25.45 15.19
CA ILE A 10 28.34 25.63 14.10
C ILE A 10 28.34 24.40 13.18
N LEU A 11 29.51 23.89 12.79
CA LEU A 11 29.62 22.70 11.94
C LEU A 11 29.02 21.45 12.63
N LEU A 12 29.25 21.31 13.93
CA LEU A 12 28.69 20.23 14.74
C LEU A 12 27.16 20.31 14.80
N PHE A 13 26.61 21.51 14.96
CA PHE A 13 25.17 21.76 14.93
C PHE A 13 24.54 21.43 13.57
N VAL A 14 25.22 21.78 12.47
CA VAL A 14 24.79 21.45 11.10
C VAL A 14 24.78 19.94 10.87
N ALA A 15 25.80 19.22 11.34
CA ALA A 15 25.83 17.75 11.25
C ALA A 15 24.67 17.09 12.04
N LEU A 16 24.33 17.67 13.19
CA LEU A 16 23.24 17.25 14.06
C LEU A 16 21.87 17.41 13.38
N LEU A 17 21.66 18.53 12.68
CA LEU A 17 20.45 18.74 11.87
C LEU A 17 20.29 17.68 10.78
N GLY A 18 21.39 17.21 10.19
CA GLY A 18 21.38 16.09 9.23
C GLY A 18 20.86 14.78 9.84
N TRP A 19 21.29 14.45 11.06
CA TRP A 19 20.81 13.26 11.78
C TRP A 19 19.34 13.37 12.22
N VAL A 20 18.91 14.56 12.65
CA VAL A 20 17.49 14.82 12.95
C VAL A 20 16.66 14.68 11.67
N GLY A 21 17.11 15.23 10.55
CA GLY A 21 16.46 15.07 9.25
C GLY A 21 16.36 13.61 8.82
N LEU A 22 17.42 12.82 9.00
CA LEU A 22 17.41 11.38 8.70
C LEU A 22 16.45 10.61 9.62
N SER A 23 16.37 10.96 10.90
CA SER A 23 15.43 10.39 11.86
C SER A 23 13.96 10.68 11.48
N VAL A 24 13.66 11.94 11.11
CA VAL A 24 12.32 12.34 10.64
C VAL A 24 11.96 11.61 9.35
N TYR A 25 12.90 11.51 8.41
CA TYR A 25 12.71 10.78 7.15
C TYR A 25 12.46 9.27 7.40
N ALA A 26 13.27 8.65 8.26
CA ALA A 26 13.11 7.24 8.63
C ALA A 26 11.78 6.98 9.35
N GLY A 27 11.37 7.88 10.25
CA GLY A 27 10.07 7.84 10.91
C GLY A 27 8.91 7.96 9.92
N ALA A 28 8.98 8.91 8.98
CA ALA A 28 7.97 9.09 7.93
C ALA A 28 7.87 7.84 7.03
N MET A 29 9.00 7.29 6.60
CA MET A 29 9.03 6.05 5.81
C MET A 29 8.48 4.85 6.61
N SER A 30 8.77 4.78 7.90
CA SER A 30 8.25 3.70 8.76
C SER A 30 6.73 3.83 8.98
N VAL A 31 6.16 5.03 9.07
CA VAL A 31 4.71 5.24 9.10
C VAL A 31 4.06 4.81 7.78
N THR A 32 4.67 5.16 6.63
CA THR A 32 4.17 4.71 5.33
C THR A 32 4.23 3.19 5.15
N LEU A 33 5.19 2.52 5.80
CA LEU A 33 5.29 1.06 5.85
C LEU A 33 4.39 0.44 6.93
N SER A 34 4.03 1.17 8.00
CA SER A 34 3.20 0.66 9.09
C SER A 34 1.75 0.38 8.69
N ASP A 35 1.25 1.05 7.63
CA ASP A 35 -0.07 0.77 7.05
C ASP A 35 -0.11 -0.59 6.29
N SER A 36 1.01 -1.32 6.20
CA SER A 36 1.10 -2.64 5.57
C SER A 36 0.94 -3.84 6.53
N GLY A 37 0.48 -3.64 7.77
CA GLY A 37 -0.16 -4.71 8.56
C GLY A 37 0.67 -5.40 9.66
N ALA A 38 1.77 -4.82 10.13
CA ALA A 38 2.53 -5.34 11.28
C ALA A 38 2.51 -4.36 12.47
N PRO A 39 1.42 -4.30 13.26
CA PRO A 39 1.21 -3.24 14.25
C PRO A 39 2.23 -3.24 15.40
N GLY A 40 2.90 -4.36 15.69
CA GLY A 40 3.86 -4.45 16.80
C GLY A 40 5.29 -4.00 16.46
N VAL A 41 5.78 -4.29 15.25
CA VAL A 41 7.19 -4.07 14.87
C VAL A 41 7.41 -2.64 14.36
N ALA A 42 6.42 -2.07 13.69
CA ALA A 42 6.48 -0.70 13.20
C ALA A 42 6.46 0.33 14.34
N VAL A 43 5.66 0.11 15.39
CA VAL A 43 5.59 1.03 16.54
C VAL A 43 6.91 1.09 17.30
N VAL A 44 7.57 -0.07 17.50
CA VAL A 44 8.89 -0.13 18.15
C VAL A 44 9.98 0.52 17.28
N GLY A 45 9.94 0.30 15.96
CA GLY A 45 10.84 0.93 15.01
C GLY A 45 10.69 2.45 14.95
N VAL A 46 9.45 2.96 14.92
CA VAL A 46 9.14 4.40 14.94
C VAL A 46 9.57 5.03 16.25
N LEU A 47 9.28 4.40 17.40
CA LEU A 47 9.72 4.91 18.71
C LEU A 47 11.25 5.00 18.81
N LEU A 48 11.97 3.97 18.36
CA LEU A 48 13.44 3.97 18.34
C LEU A 48 14.01 5.01 17.38
N ALA A 49 13.44 5.15 16.17
CA ALA A 49 13.94 6.08 15.17
C ALA A 49 13.63 7.54 15.51
N VAL A 50 12.41 7.83 15.98
CA VAL A 50 11.92 9.20 16.22
C VAL A 50 12.31 9.71 17.60
N ILE A 51 12.36 8.86 18.63
CA ILE A 51 12.68 9.28 20.00
C ILE A 51 14.09 8.84 20.39
N GLY A 52 14.47 7.59 20.08
CA GLY A 52 15.76 7.03 20.47
C GLY A 52 16.94 7.78 19.86
N ILE A 53 16.91 8.06 18.56
CA ILE A 53 18.01 8.77 17.87
C ILE A 53 18.15 10.21 18.43
N PRO A 54 17.12 11.07 18.47
CA PRO A 54 17.30 12.41 19.03
C PRO A 54 17.69 12.42 20.51
N ALA A 55 17.09 11.56 21.33
CA ALA A 55 17.41 11.49 22.76
C ALA A 55 18.87 11.08 23.00
N SER A 56 19.39 10.12 22.22
CA SER A 56 20.79 9.68 22.33
C SER A 56 21.77 10.80 21.96
N VAL A 57 21.47 11.58 20.92
CA VAL A 57 22.32 12.69 20.50
C VAL A 57 22.28 13.83 21.53
N ILE A 58 21.09 14.16 22.05
CA ILE A 58 20.94 15.16 23.13
C ILE A 58 21.73 14.75 24.37
N ALA A 59 21.64 13.48 24.78
CA ALA A 59 22.35 12.97 25.96
C ALA A 59 23.87 13.10 25.83
N VAL A 60 24.42 12.76 24.66
CA VAL A 60 25.85 12.90 24.38
C VAL A 60 26.28 14.38 24.40
N TYR A 61 25.46 15.27 23.88
CA TYR A 61 25.74 16.71 23.91
C TYR A 61 25.72 17.30 25.32
N VAL A 62 24.73 16.92 26.13
CA VAL A 62 24.64 17.35 27.54
C VAL A 62 25.84 16.83 28.33
N ALA A 63 26.24 15.56 28.13
CA ALA A 63 27.43 15.01 28.75
C ALA A 63 28.69 15.79 28.37
N ALA A 64 28.83 16.16 27.09
CA ALA A 64 29.95 16.95 26.61
C ALA A 64 30.02 18.35 27.26
N ILE A 65 28.87 19.01 27.45
CA ILE A 65 28.77 20.30 28.13
C ILE A 65 29.18 20.17 29.61
N VAL A 66 28.69 19.14 30.29
CA VAL A 66 29.04 18.87 31.70
C VAL A 66 30.53 18.60 31.86
N TYR A 67 31.11 17.77 30.98
CA TYR A 67 32.56 17.50 31.00
C TYR A 67 33.40 18.74 30.70
N ALA A 68 32.95 19.60 29.78
CA ALA A 68 33.63 20.86 29.49
C ALA A 68 33.59 21.85 30.67
N TRP A 69 32.54 21.81 31.51
CA TRP A 69 32.46 22.61 32.73
C TRP A 69 33.31 22.10 33.89
N GLN A 70 33.64 20.80 33.90
CA GLN A 70 34.42 20.19 34.99
C GLN A 70 35.92 20.14 34.71
N ALA A 71 36.36 20.43 33.49
CA ALA A 71 37.76 20.30 33.08
C ALA A 71 38.49 21.66 33.10
N ASP A 72 39.50 21.80 33.96
CA ASP A 72 40.46 22.90 33.91
C ASP A 72 41.54 22.61 32.86
N GLY A 73 41.40 23.14 31.63
CA GLY A 73 42.37 22.95 30.54
C GLY A 73 41.81 23.14 29.13
N TYR A 74 42.61 22.83 28.09
CA TYR A 74 42.23 22.99 26.67
C TYR A 74 41.00 22.12 26.31
N THR A 75 39.81 22.72 26.34
CA THR A 75 38.50 22.11 26.11
C THR A 75 38.17 21.82 24.64
N PHE A 76 39.08 22.12 23.71
CA PHE A 76 38.90 22.04 22.26
C PHE A 76 38.49 20.66 21.74
N PHE A 77 38.90 19.57 22.42
CA PHE A 77 38.69 18.21 21.94
C PHE A 77 37.36 17.57 22.38
N TYR A 78 36.70 18.10 23.41
CA TYR A 78 35.44 17.53 23.92
C TYR A 78 34.30 17.50 22.89
N PRO A 79 34.07 18.55 22.07
CA PRO A 79 33.02 18.51 21.06
C PRO A 79 33.30 17.48 19.95
N LEU A 80 34.56 17.32 19.56
CA LEU A 80 34.98 16.33 18.56
C LEU A 80 34.78 14.89 19.04
N VAL A 81 35.14 14.62 20.31
CA VAL A 81 34.92 13.31 20.93
C VAL A 81 33.42 13.05 21.11
N ALA A 82 32.63 14.06 21.50
CA ALA A 82 31.19 13.96 21.61
C ALA A 82 30.51 13.71 20.26
N LEU A 83 30.97 14.37 19.18
CA LEU A 83 30.50 14.08 17.83
C LEU A 83 30.77 12.62 17.46
N ALA A 84 32.02 12.18 17.58
CA ALA A 84 32.42 10.83 17.19
C ALA A 84 31.63 9.77 17.98
N ALA A 85 31.52 9.93 19.30
CA ALA A 85 30.75 9.04 20.16
C ALA A 85 29.25 9.05 19.82
N GLY A 86 28.66 10.23 19.63
CA GLY A 86 27.24 10.38 19.28
C GLY A 86 26.90 9.78 17.92
N THR A 87 27.78 9.96 16.94
CA THR A 87 27.61 9.40 15.58
C THR A 87 27.66 7.87 15.62
N LEU A 88 28.61 7.31 16.38
CA LEU A 88 28.78 5.87 16.51
C LEU A 88 27.60 5.23 17.27
N LEU A 89 27.10 5.90 18.31
CA LEU A 89 25.91 5.47 19.05
C LEU A 89 24.65 5.51 18.17
N ALA A 90 24.45 6.59 17.41
CA ALA A 90 23.31 6.73 16.49
C ALA A 90 23.32 5.64 15.41
N ALA A 91 24.49 5.35 14.82
CA ALA A 91 24.65 4.28 13.85
C ALA A 91 24.32 2.90 14.44
N LEU A 92 24.71 2.65 15.69
CA LEU A 92 24.45 1.38 16.38
C LEU A 92 22.96 1.20 16.69
N VAL A 93 22.28 2.25 17.17
CA VAL A 93 20.82 2.26 17.38
C VAL A 93 20.08 2.03 16.06
N ALA A 94 20.51 2.68 14.97
CA ALA A 94 19.93 2.47 13.65
C ALA A 94 20.12 1.02 13.16
N ALA A 95 21.32 0.45 13.32
CA ALA A 95 21.59 -0.93 12.93
C ALA A 95 20.72 -1.94 13.71
N VAL A 96 20.53 -1.73 15.02
CA VAL A 96 19.65 -2.56 15.84
C VAL A 96 18.19 -2.42 15.41
N ALA A 97 17.71 -1.20 15.16
CA ALA A 97 16.35 -0.97 14.69
C ALA A 97 16.09 -1.65 13.33
N PHE A 98 16.99 -1.49 12.36
CA PHE A 98 16.91 -2.19 11.06
C PHE A 98 16.99 -3.72 11.21
N GLY A 99 17.85 -4.21 12.12
CA GLY A 99 17.99 -5.63 12.42
C GLY A 99 16.71 -6.25 12.99
N LEU A 100 16.06 -5.57 13.94
CA LEU A 100 14.79 -6.00 14.54
C LEU A 100 13.65 -6.01 13.52
N VAL A 101 13.57 -5.00 12.64
CA VAL A 101 12.58 -4.96 11.53
C VAL A 101 12.80 -6.14 10.58
N ARG A 102 14.05 -6.38 10.17
CA ARG A 102 14.39 -7.49 9.26
C ARG A 102 14.15 -8.86 9.89
N LEU A 103 14.39 -8.99 11.19
CA LEU A 103 14.12 -10.22 11.94
C LEU A 103 12.62 -10.44 12.13
N GLY A 104 11.84 -9.40 12.42
CA GLY A 104 10.39 -9.45 12.51
C GLY A 104 9.74 -9.89 11.20
N LEU A 105 10.22 -9.37 10.06
CA LEU A 105 9.80 -9.79 8.72
C LEU A 105 10.16 -11.25 8.41
N ARG A 106 11.32 -11.74 8.87
CA ARG A 106 11.70 -13.15 8.70
C ARG A 106 10.84 -14.08 9.56
N LEU A 107 10.61 -13.72 10.83
CA LEU A 107 9.84 -14.56 11.76
C LEU A 107 8.37 -14.62 11.39
N HIS A 108 7.74 -13.51 10.97
CA HIS A 108 6.37 -13.52 10.45
C HIS A 108 6.23 -14.18 9.07
N GLY A 109 7.33 -14.36 8.34
CA GLY A 109 7.37 -15.12 7.08
C GLY A 109 7.45 -16.63 7.27
N THR A 110 7.80 -17.13 8.47
CA THR A 110 8.01 -18.56 8.75
C THR A 110 6.81 -19.28 9.36
N ASP A 111 5.77 -18.57 9.82
CA ASP A 111 4.57 -19.21 10.41
C ASP A 111 3.48 -19.55 9.37
N ALA A 112 3.72 -19.28 8.08
CA ALA A 112 2.77 -19.55 7.00
C ALA A 112 2.95 -20.91 6.31
N ASP A 113 3.93 -21.73 6.72
CA ASP A 113 4.30 -22.97 6.00
C ASP A 113 4.03 -24.25 6.81
N THR A 114 2.88 -24.31 7.48
CA THR A 114 2.35 -25.58 7.99
C THR A 114 0.83 -25.62 7.93
N ASP A 115 0.27 -25.64 6.72
CA ASP A 115 -0.77 -26.63 6.44
C ASP A 115 -0.89 -26.93 4.94
N LYS A 116 -1.02 -28.21 4.62
CA LYS A 116 -1.06 -28.74 3.25
C LYS A 116 -2.45 -28.57 2.66
N GLY A 117 -2.54 -27.97 1.46
CA GLY A 117 -3.67 -28.22 0.57
C GLY A 117 -3.93 -27.13 -0.47
N SER A 118 -3.57 -27.43 -1.71
CA SER A 118 -3.89 -26.69 -2.95
C SER A 118 -3.02 -25.47 -3.24
N GLU A 119 -2.36 -25.56 -4.39
CA GLU A 119 -1.53 -24.54 -5.03
C GLU A 119 -2.38 -23.30 -5.34
N VAL A 120 -2.47 -22.36 -4.39
CA VAL A 120 -3.02 -21.02 -4.62
C VAL A 120 -1.86 -20.14 -5.06
N VAL A 121 -1.85 -19.75 -6.33
CA VAL A 121 -1.03 -18.64 -6.83
C VAL A 121 -1.25 -17.47 -5.88
N THR A 122 -0.24 -17.12 -5.08
CA THR A 122 -0.36 -16.06 -4.07
C THR A 122 -0.66 -14.75 -4.80
N ALA A 123 -1.89 -14.26 -4.68
CA ALA A 123 -2.29 -13.00 -5.29
C ALA A 123 -1.31 -11.90 -4.86
N PRO A 124 -0.83 -11.05 -5.80
CA PRO A 124 0.12 -10.00 -5.44
C PRO A 124 -0.46 -9.07 -4.38
N ALA A 125 0.39 -8.62 -3.44
CA ALA A 125 0.01 -7.72 -2.34
C ALA A 125 -0.47 -6.34 -2.83
N VAL A 126 -0.23 -6.04 -4.11
CA VAL A 126 -0.66 -4.82 -4.79
C VAL A 126 -1.31 -5.18 -6.13
N TYR A 127 -2.18 -4.31 -6.63
CA TYR A 127 -2.72 -4.42 -7.97
C TYR A 127 -1.60 -4.44 -9.01
N ALA A 128 -1.58 -5.49 -9.82
CA ALA A 128 -0.62 -5.69 -10.89
C ALA A 128 -1.35 -6.07 -12.16
N PHE A 129 -0.97 -5.49 -13.30
CA PHE A 129 -1.71 -5.58 -14.54
C PHE A 129 -0.81 -6.13 -15.64
N ASP A 130 -1.23 -7.24 -16.24
CA ASP A 130 -0.60 -7.82 -17.42
C ASP A 130 -1.31 -7.35 -18.67
N THR A 131 -0.58 -6.66 -19.54
CA THR A 131 -1.08 -6.28 -20.85
C THR A 131 -1.06 -7.48 -21.78
N VAL A 132 -2.18 -7.76 -22.42
CA VAL A 132 -2.31 -8.86 -23.39
C VAL A 132 -2.47 -8.31 -24.80
N HIS A 133 -3.32 -7.29 -24.98
CA HIS A 133 -3.52 -6.64 -26.27
C HIS A 133 -3.30 -5.14 -26.15
N GLU A 134 -2.70 -4.55 -27.18
CA GLU A 134 -2.58 -3.10 -27.35
C GLU A 134 -3.27 -2.71 -28.65
N LEU A 135 -4.21 -1.76 -28.59
CA LEU A 135 -4.89 -1.21 -29.76
C LEU A 135 -4.60 0.29 -29.88
N ARG A 136 -4.28 0.74 -31.10
CA ARG A 136 -3.83 2.11 -31.36
C ARG A 136 -4.65 2.82 -32.41
N ASP A 137 -5.30 3.92 -32.05
CA ASP A 137 -6.01 4.80 -32.99
C ASP A 137 -5.41 6.21 -33.01
N GLY A 138 -4.57 6.48 -34.02
CA GLY A 138 -3.78 7.70 -34.05
C GLY A 138 -2.88 7.82 -32.81
N ALA A 139 -3.14 8.84 -31.99
CA ALA A 139 -2.43 9.06 -30.71
C ALA A 139 -3.07 8.31 -29.53
N LEU A 140 -4.29 7.80 -29.67
CA LEU A 140 -4.99 7.07 -28.62
C LEU A 140 -4.46 5.63 -28.55
N VAL A 141 -3.88 5.25 -27.41
CA VAL A 141 -3.44 3.88 -27.14
C VAL A 141 -4.29 3.29 -26.03
N ILE A 142 -5.06 2.25 -26.34
CA ILE A 142 -5.82 1.47 -25.36
C ILE A 142 -5.15 0.11 -25.17
N GLU A 143 -5.26 -0.44 -23.97
CA GLU A 143 -4.75 -1.77 -23.65
C GLU A 143 -5.86 -2.63 -23.07
N LEU A 144 -5.87 -3.91 -23.44
CA LEU A 144 -6.64 -4.95 -22.78
C LEU A 144 -5.68 -5.86 -22.02
N GLY A 145 -6.10 -6.31 -20.86
CA GLY A 145 -5.25 -7.17 -20.06
C GLY A 145 -5.96 -7.84 -18.90
N ILE A 146 -5.16 -8.46 -18.04
CA ILE A 146 -5.63 -9.16 -16.85
C ILE A 146 -4.94 -8.57 -15.62
N GLU A 147 -5.73 -8.26 -14.60
CA GLU A 147 -5.27 -7.88 -13.28
C GLU A 147 -4.96 -9.15 -12.48
N ARG A 148 -3.73 -9.27 -11.96
CA ARG A 148 -3.17 -10.51 -11.40
C ARG A 148 -3.76 -10.91 -10.04
N SER A 149 -4.19 -9.96 -9.21
CA SER A 149 -4.71 -10.26 -7.85
C SER A 149 -6.12 -10.83 -7.85
N SER A 150 -6.94 -10.41 -8.80
CA SER A 150 -8.35 -10.79 -8.93
C SER A 150 -8.66 -11.59 -10.20
N GLY A 151 -7.67 -11.78 -11.09
CA GLY A 151 -7.86 -12.44 -12.38
C GLY A 151 -8.75 -11.65 -13.36
N ARG A 152 -9.06 -10.40 -13.03
CA ARG A 152 -10.05 -9.61 -13.75
C ARG A 152 -9.51 -9.07 -15.06
N ARG A 153 -10.36 -9.07 -16.07
CA ARG A 153 -10.05 -8.43 -17.34
C ARG A 153 -10.26 -6.92 -17.22
N TYR A 154 -9.40 -6.16 -17.87
CA TYR A 154 -9.47 -4.70 -17.87
C TYR A 154 -9.29 -4.12 -19.27
N LEU A 155 -9.84 -2.91 -19.44
CA LEU A 155 -9.46 -1.97 -20.49
C LEU A 155 -8.78 -0.77 -19.84
N ARG A 156 -7.60 -0.39 -20.34
CA ARG A 156 -6.86 0.80 -19.91
C ARG A 156 -6.91 1.84 -21.02
N THR A 157 -7.29 3.06 -20.69
CA THR A 157 -7.33 4.19 -21.63
C THR A 157 -6.66 5.42 -21.01
N PRO A 158 -5.94 6.25 -21.79
CA PRO A 158 -5.55 7.57 -21.32
C PRO A 158 -6.82 8.40 -21.07
N MET A 159 -6.75 9.28 -20.09
CA MET A 159 -7.82 10.20 -19.72
C MET A 159 -7.41 11.63 -20.09
N PRO A 160 -8.35 12.45 -20.59
CA PRO A 160 -8.06 13.85 -20.90
C PRO A 160 -7.87 14.63 -19.59
N GLN A 161 -6.65 15.11 -19.32
CA GLN A 161 -6.37 16.04 -18.22
C GLN A 161 -5.67 17.30 -18.75
N ARG A 162 -5.81 18.40 -18.01
CA ARG A 162 -5.33 19.73 -18.44
C ARG A 162 -3.80 19.80 -18.58
N ASP A 163 -3.06 19.00 -17.81
CA ASP A 163 -1.59 19.09 -17.67
C ASP A 163 -0.85 17.73 -17.83
N GLY A 164 -1.47 16.72 -18.46
CA GLY A 164 -0.81 15.43 -18.72
C GLY A 164 -1.77 14.30 -19.09
N GLU A 165 -1.21 13.15 -19.45
CA GLU A 165 -1.96 11.91 -19.66
C GLU A 165 -1.83 11.00 -18.43
N TYR A 166 -2.89 10.92 -17.62
CA TYR A 166 -3.08 9.84 -16.66
C TYR A 166 -3.84 8.70 -17.33
N ARG A 167 -3.59 7.45 -16.90
CA ARG A 167 -4.21 6.25 -17.45
C ARG A 167 -5.13 5.63 -16.41
N GLU A 168 -6.36 5.39 -16.80
CA GLU A 168 -7.35 4.72 -15.97
C GLU A 168 -7.58 3.30 -16.43
N PHE A 169 -7.90 2.44 -15.47
CA PHE A 169 -8.18 1.02 -15.65
C PHE A 169 -9.66 0.79 -15.38
N PHE A 170 -10.34 0.14 -16.31
CA PHE A 170 -11.77 -0.17 -16.23
C PHE A 170 -11.96 -1.67 -16.29
N GLY A 171 -12.65 -2.24 -15.31
CA GLY A 171 -13.01 -3.65 -15.29
C GLY A 171 -14.02 -3.99 -16.39
N ILE A 172 -13.72 -5.02 -17.16
CA ILE A 172 -14.58 -5.55 -18.22
C ILE A 172 -14.84 -7.03 -17.98
N ASP A 173 -15.95 -7.52 -18.51
CA ASP A 173 -16.31 -8.92 -18.43
C ASP A 173 -15.67 -9.75 -19.56
N ILE A 174 -15.80 -11.07 -19.48
CA ILE A 174 -15.20 -11.97 -20.47
C ILE A 174 -15.78 -11.76 -21.87
N ALA A 175 -17.08 -11.50 -21.99
CA ALA A 175 -17.72 -11.29 -23.29
C ALA A 175 -17.27 -9.96 -23.92
N MET A 176 -17.12 -8.91 -23.11
CA MET A 176 -16.53 -7.64 -23.53
C MET A 176 -15.07 -7.80 -23.91
N TYR A 177 -14.29 -8.55 -23.14
CA TYR A 177 -12.88 -8.79 -23.45
C TYR A 177 -12.70 -9.54 -24.76
N ASP A 178 -13.48 -10.59 -24.99
CA ASP A 178 -13.45 -11.36 -26.23
C ASP A 178 -13.88 -10.48 -27.40
N LEU A 179 -15.00 -9.75 -27.26
CA LEU A 179 -15.47 -8.78 -28.25
C LEU A 179 -14.42 -7.71 -28.56
N PHE A 180 -13.76 -7.14 -27.55
CA PHE A 180 -12.78 -6.07 -27.75
C PHE A 180 -11.45 -6.60 -28.31
N SER A 181 -11.14 -7.87 -28.07
CA SER A 181 -10.00 -8.55 -28.69
C SER A 181 -10.24 -8.78 -30.19
N ASP A 182 -11.49 -9.04 -30.59
CA ASP A 182 -11.87 -9.32 -31.98
C ASP A 182 -12.28 -8.05 -32.77
N ASP A 183 -12.96 -7.10 -32.13
CA ASP A 183 -13.48 -5.86 -32.70
C ASP A 183 -12.88 -4.63 -32.02
N ARG A 184 -11.86 -4.08 -32.67
CA ARG A 184 -11.20 -2.84 -32.25
C ARG A 184 -12.15 -1.64 -32.19
N GLY A 185 -13.15 -1.55 -33.07
CA GLY A 185 -14.11 -0.45 -33.09
C GLY A 185 -14.95 -0.42 -31.82
N ALA A 186 -15.39 -1.59 -31.36
CA ALA A 186 -16.10 -1.76 -30.10
C ALA A 186 -15.25 -1.33 -28.89
N ALA A 187 -13.97 -1.72 -28.87
CA ALA A 187 -13.04 -1.36 -27.80
C ALA A 187 -12.81 0.17 -27.72
N LEU A 188 -12.63 0.83 -28.86
CA LEU A 188 -12.46 2.28 -28.95
C LEU A 188 -13.72 3.03 -28.52
N ALA A 189 -14.89 2.61 -29.01
CA ALA A 189 -16.17 3.21 -28.62
C ALA A 189 -16.43 3.10 -27.11
N PHE A 190 -16.01 2.00 -26.48
CA PHE A 190 -16.07 1.86 -25.02
C PHE A 190 -15.08 2.79 -24.31
N ALA A 191 -13.83 2.88 -24.79
CA ALA A 191 -12.82 3.79 -24.23
C ALA A 191 -13.27 5.26 -24.29
N GLU A 192 -13.96 5.68 -25.36
CA GLU A 192 -14.56 7.01 -25.45
C GLU A 192 -15.65 7.23 -24.38
N GLN A 193 -16.50 6.23 -24.11
CA GLN A 193 -17.50 6.31 -23.05
C GLN A 193 -16.86 6.42 -21.65
N CYS A 194 -15.78 5.66 -21.41
CA CYS A 194 -14.98 5.77 -20.19
C CYS A 194 -14.39 7.18 -20.03
N ARG A 195 -13.76 7.71 -21.09
CA ARG A 195 -13.21 9.08 -21.13
C ARG A 195 -14.28 10.16 -20.93
N ALA A 196 -15.54 9.88 -21.25
CA ALA A 196 -16.68 10.73 -20.99
C ALA A 196 -17.30 10.55 -19.59
N GLY A 197 -16.70 9.74 -18.70
CA GLY A 197 -17.16 9.51 -17.33
C GLY A 197 -18.41 8.64 -17.22
N ARG A 198 -18.78 7.88 -18.25
CA ARG A 198 -20.03 7.07 -18.24
C ARG A 198 -19.90 5.72 -17.53
N HIS A 199 -18.68 5.33 -17.15
CA HIS A 199 -18.36 4.02 -16.57
C HIS A 199 -17.51 4.14 -15.28
N GLU A 200 -17.79 5.16 -14.46
CA GLU A 200 -17.15 5.30 -13.13
C GLU A 200 -17.39 4.06 -12.24
N ASP A 201 -18.50 3.36 -12.48
CA ASP A 201 -18.87 2.10 -11.87
C ASP A 201 -18.00 0.90 -12.27
N ARG A 202 -17.04 1.11 -13.18
CA ARG A 202 -16.08 0.09 -13.61
C ARG A 202 -14.64 0.43 -13.27
N TRP A 203 -14.40 1.56 -12.63
CA TRP A 203 -13.04 2.01 -12.31
C TRP A 203 -12.31 1.04 -11.36
N LEU A 204 -11.11 0.62 -11.74
CA LEU A 204 -10.22 -0.21 -10.95
C LEU A 204 -9.12 0.66 -10.30
N PRO A 205 -8.61 0.24 -9.12
CA PRO A 205 -7.47 0.91 -8.51
C PRO A 205 -6.23 0.92 -9.43
N PRO A 206 -5.37 1.95 -9.33
CA PRO A 206 -4.15 2.01 -10.13
C PRO A 206 -3.14 0.91 -9.73
N PRO A 207 -2.17 0.60 -10.62
CA PRO A 207 -1.07 -0.30 -10.29
C PRO A 207 -0.31 0.16 -9.04
N GLY A 208 0.09 -0.79 -8.20
CA GLY A 208 0.80 -0.51 -6.95
C GLY A 208 -0.10 -0.11 -5.77
N ALA A 209 -1.40 0.11 -5.98
CA ALA A 209 -2.35 0.25 -4.88
C ALA A 209 -2.45 -1.09 -4.10
N PRO A 210 -2.65 -1.08 -2.77
CA PRO A 210 -2.85 -2.29 -1.99
C PRO A 210 -3.98 -3.13 -2.58
N ALA A 211 -3.75 -4.43 -2.77
CA ALA A 211 -4.78 -5.33 -3.27
C ALA A 211 -5.92 -5.45 -2.24
N ALA A 212 -7.16 -5.56 -2.72
CA ALA A 212 -8.29 -5.74 -1.84
C ALA A 212 -8.30 -7.17 -1.26
N ILE A 213 -8.53 -7.29 0.04
CA ILE A 213 -8.42 -8.56 0.77
C ILE A 213 -9.83 -9.02 1.19
N PRO A 214 -10.12 -10.32 1.18
CA PRO A 214 -11.33 -10.86 1.78
C PRO A 214 -11.60 -10.32 3.19
N PRO A 215 -12.84 -9.90 3.51
CA PRO A 215 -13.19 -9.53 4.86
C PRO A 215 -13.07 -10.77 5.76
N SER A 216 -12.43 -10.63 6.92
CA SER A 216 -12.45 -11.69 7.92
C SER A 216 -13.88 -11.93 8.43
N PRO A 217 -14.24 -13.16 8.84
CA PRO A 217 -15.57 -13.46 9.38
C PRO A 217 -15.96 -12.60 10.59
N GLU A 218 -14.96 -12.17 11.36
CA GLU A 218 -15.15 -11.33 12.54
C GLU A 218 -15.31 -9.83 12.23
N ARG A 219 -15.02 -9.40 10.99
CA ARG A 219 -15.06 -7.98 10.59
C ARG A 219 -16.49 -7.45 10.65
N LYS A 220 -16.68 -6.42 11.47
CA LYS A 220 -17.95 -5.69 11.62
C LYS A 220 -17.93 -4.40 10.80
N HIS A 221 -19.09 -3.76 10.67
CA HIS A 221 -19.25 -2.46 9.99
C HIS A 221 -18.93 -2.51 8.49
N LEU A 222 -19.29 -3.63 7.85
CA LEU A 222 -19.10 -3.81 6.41
C LEU A 222 -20.19 -3.12 5.57
N ALA A 223 -21.34 -2.80 6.16
CA ALA A 223 -22.46 -2.22 5.44
C ALA A 223 -22.08 -0.90 4.77
N ARG A 224 -22.58 -0.68 3.55
CA ARG A 224 -22.34 0.47 2.67
C ARG A 224 -20.93 0.58 2.10
N LYS A 225 -19.99 -0.29 2.49
CA LYS A 225 -18.66 -0.32 1.86
C LYS A 225 -18.75 -0.83 0.43
N ARG A 226 -17.82 -0.35 -0.40
CA ARG A 226 -17.57 -0.89 -1.73
C ARG A 226 -16.67 -2.12 -1.58
N ALA A 227 -17.06 -3.22 -2.20
CA ALA A 227 -16.24 -4.43 -2.30
C ALA A 227 -15.93 -4.70 -3.76
N ILE A 228 -14.67 -5.04 -4.04
CA ILE A 228 -14.20 -5.48 -5.35
C ILE A 228 -14.49 -6.96 -5.47
N LEU A 229 -15.04 -7.41 -6.59
CA LEU A 229 -15.18 -8.85 -6.83
C LEU A 229 -13.82 -9.41 -7.25
N LEU A 230 -13.34 -10.44 -6.55
CA LEU A 230 -12.07 -11.11 -6.81
C LEU A 230 -12.21 -12.26 -7.84
N THR A 231 -13.32 -12.29 -8.56
CA THR A 231 -13.66 -13.29 -9.56
C THR A 231 -14.56 -12.65 -10.62
N ASP A 232 -14.57 -13.25 -11.81
CA ASP A 232 -15.54 -12.97 -12.89
C ASP A 232 -16.84 -13.77 -12.73
N HIS A 233 -16.81 -14.86 -11.96
CA HIS A 233 -17.95 -15.75 -11.70
C HIS A 233 -18.29 -15.78 -10.20
N PRO A 234 -19.06 -14.80 -9.70
CA PRO A 234 -19.46 -14.77 -8.30
C PRO A 234 -20.38 -15.96 -7.96
N VAL A 235 -20.02 -16.66 -6.89
CA VAL A 235 -20.82 -17.72 -6.29
C VAL A 235 -21.05 -17.41 -4.81
N ASP A 236 -22.05 -18.05 -4.21
CA ASP A 236 -22.15 -18.14 -2.76
C ASP A 236 -21.16 -19.18 -2.20
N ALA A 237 -21.07 -19.27 -0.88
CA ALA A 237 -20.15 -20.18 -0.17
C ALA A 237 -20.46 -21.66 -0.40
N SER A 238 -21.65 -22.00 -0.90
CA SER A 238 -22.00 -23.36 -1.33
C SER A 238 -21.55 -23.67 -2.77
N GLY A 239 -21.08 -22.66 -3.50
CA GLY A 239 -20.68 -22.74 -4.90
C GLY A 239 -21.82 -22.50 -5.89
N ALA A 240 -23.01 -22.11 -5.42
CA ALA A 240 -24.11 -21.76 -6.31
C ALA A 240 -23.86 -20.37 -6.94
N ALA A 241 -24.12 -20.23 -8.24
CA ALA A 241 -23.99 -18.96 -8.93
C ALA A 241 -24.85 -17.88 -8.24
N ALA A 242 -24.29 -16.70 -8.04
CA ALA A 242 -24.96 -15.57 -7.41
C ALA A 242 -25.88 -14.87 -8.44
N PRO A 243 -27.19 -15.17 -8.49
CA PRO A 243 -28.05 -14.66 -9.55
C PRO A 243 -28.28 -13.16 -9.35
N GLY A 244 -28.21 -12.38 -10.43
CA GLY A 244 -28.37 -10.91 -10.38
C GLY A 244 -27.06 -10.13 -10.34
N LEU A 245 -25.91 -10.79 -10.28
CA LEU A 245 -24.62 -10.18 -10.58
C LEU A 245 -24.21 -10.54 -12.01
N PRO A 246 -24.13 -9.56 -12.94
CA PRO A 246 -23.58 -9.79 -14.26
C PRO A 246 -22.13 -10.29 -14.16
N VAL A 247 -21.76 -11.18 -15.06
CA VAL A 247 -20.36 -11.61 -15.21
C VAL A 247 -19.48 -10.38 -15.41
N GLY A 248 -18.33 -10.35 -14.74
CA GLY A 248 -17.31 -9.30 -14.86
C GLY A 248 -17.66 -7.92 -14.28
N ILE A 249 -18.69 -7.80 -13.45
CA ILE A 249 -18.91 -6.58 -12.65
C ILE A 249 -17.72 -6.30 -11.71
N ALA A 250 -17.21 -5.05 -11.73
CA ALA A 250 -16.00 -4.60 -11.01
C ALA A 250 -16.13 -4.64 -9.50
N PHE A 251 -17.27 -4.17 -9.03
CA PHE A 251 -17.50 -4.00 -7.61
C PHE A 251 -18.99 -4.04 -7.31
N VAL A 252 -19.26 -4.26 -6.04
CA VAL A 252 -20.59 -4.29 -5.46
C VAL A 252 -20.62 -3.41 -4.21
N ARG A 253 -21.81 -3.01 -3.77
CA ARG A 253 -22.01 -2.38 -2.47
C ARG A 253 -22.44 -3.44 -1.47
N ILE A 254 -21.71 -3.51 -0.36
CA ILE A 254 -22.08 -4.38 0.74
C ILE A 254 -23.34 -3.83 1.42
N VAL A 255 -24.32 -4.71 1.60
CA VAL A 255 -25.57 -4.43 2.34
C VAL A 255 -25.48 -5.00 3.75
N GLY A 256 -24.92 -6.21 3.89
CA GLY A 256 -24.71 -6.88 5.17
C GLY A 256 -23.69 -6.18 6.06
N ASN A 257 -23.89 -6.21 7.39
CA ASN A 257 -22.96 -5.53 8.30
C ASN A 257 -21.75 -6.39 8.73
N ARG A 258 -21.78 -7.68 8.41
CA ARG A 258 -20.79 -8.72 8.73
C ARG A 258 -20.98 -9.91 7.78
N VAL A 259 -19.98 -10.77 7.68
CA VAL A 259 -20.11 -12.10 7.06
C VAL A 259 -21.11 -12.93 7.88
N ASP A 260 -21.99 -13.66 7.22
CA ASP A 260 -22.96 -14.54 7.88
C ASP A 260 -22.35 -15.88 8.32
N ALA A 261 -23.16 -16.73 8.94
CA ALA A 261 -22.70 -18.02 9.47
C ALA A 261 -22.27 -19.00 8.37
N ASP A 262 -22.79 -18.83 7.16
CA ASP A 262 -22.50 -19.68 6.01
C ASP A 262 -21.27 -19.18 5.23
N GLY A 263 -20.68 -18.05 5.65
CA GLY A 263 -19.51 -17.45 5.01
C GLY A 263 -19.85 -16.47 3.89
N ASN A 264 -21.12 -16.06 3.75
CA ASN A 264 -21.55 -15.14 2.71
C ASN A 264 -21.66 -13.70 3.20
N LEU A 265 -21.73 -12.80 2.24
CA LEU A 265 -22.00 -11.39 2.45
C LEU A 265 -23.08 -10.92 1.48
N ALA A 266 -24.12 -10.29 2.02
CA ALA A 266 -25.18 -9.68 1.22
C ALA A 266 -24.64 -8.42 0.52
N VAL A 267 -24.71 -8.41 -0.80
CA VAL A 267 -24.21 -7.34 -1.67
C VAL A 267 -25.28 -6.94 -2.70
N ARG A 268 -25.06 -5.82 -3.38
CA ARG A 268 -25.90 -5.38 -4.50
C ARG A 268 -25.09 -4.59 -5.52
N LEU A 269 -25.63 -4.45 -6.73
CA LEU A 269 -24.99 -3.64 -7.76
C LEU A 269 -24.94 -2.15 -7.38
N PRO A 270 -24.00 -1.39 -7.96
CA PRO A 270 -24.00 0.06 -7.84
C PRO A 270 -25.17 0.65 -8.64
N GLY A 271 -26.27 0.96 -7.97
CA GLY A 271 -27.45 1.56 -8.61
C GLY A 271 -28.66 1.56 -7.65
N GLU A 272 -29.62 2.44 -7.87
CA GLU A 272 -30.88 2.37 -7.13
C GLU A 272 -31.72 1.18 -7.62
N GLY A 273 -32.31 0.44 -6.68
CA GLY A 273 -33.27 -0.64 -6.99
C GLY A 273 -32.68 -1.99 -7.42
N SER A 274 -31.36 -2.18 -7.41
CA SER A 274 -30.77 -3.51 -7.70
C SER A 274 -31.06 -4.52 -6.59
N ASP A 275 -31.32 -5.77 -6.98
CA ASP A 275 -31.55 -6.87 -6.05
C ASP A 275 -30.35 -7.11 -5.12
N VAL A 276 -30.66 -7.60 -3.91
CA VAL A 276 -29.66 -8.02 -2.94
C VAL A 276 -29.31 -9.48 -3.23
N VAL A 277 -28.04 -9.74 -3.45
CA VAL A 277 -27.49 -11.04 -3.80
C VAL A 277 -26.51 -11.48 -2.72
N SER A 278 -26.49 -12.78 -2.42
CA SER A 278 -25.51 -13.37 -1.50
C SER A 278 -24.27 -13.81 -2.28
N VAL A 279 -23.09 -13.45 -1.80
CA VAL A 279 -21.80 -13.83 -2.41
C VAL A 279 -20.86 -14.32 -1.32
N ASP A 280 -20.07 -15.36 -1.63
CA ASP A 280 -19.01 -15.84 -0.74
C ASP A 280 -18.06 -14.68 -0.39
N ALA A 281 -17.88 -14.43 0.90
CA ALA A 281 -17.02 -13.36 1.38
C ALA A 281 -15.58 -13.50 0.87
N ARG A 282 -15.10 -14.72 0.60
CA ARG A 282 -13.76 -14.99 0.04
C ARG A 282 -13.58 -14.45 -1.38
N LEU A 283 -14.68 -14.23 -2.10
CA LEU A 283 -14.70 -13.69 -3.47
C LEU A 283 -14.85 -12.17 -3.49
N LEU A 284 -14.88 -11.52 -2.32
CA LEU A 284 -15.05 -10.08 -2.17
C LEU A 284 -13.81 -9.47 -1.52
N GLY A 285 -13.12 -8.57 -2.20
CA GLY A 285 -12.04 -7.78 -1.65
C GLY A 285 -12.56 -6.46 -1.07
N VAL A 286 -12.12 -6.13 0.13
CA VAL A 286 -12.38 -4.85 0.78
C VAL A 286 -11.09 -4.21 1.26
N HIS A 287 -10.98 -2.90 1.11
CA HIS A 287 -9.94 -2.10 1.75
C HIS A 287 -10.31 -1.79 3.23
#